data_AF-C7CLX2-F1
#
_entry.id   AF-C7CLX2-F1
#
_cell.length_a   1.000
_cell.length_b   1.000
_cell.length_c   1.000
_cell.angle_alpha   90.00
_cell.angle_beta   90.00
_cell.angle_gamma   90.00
#
_symmetry.space_group_name_H-M   'P 1'
#
loop_
_entity.id
_entity.type
_entity.pdbx_description
1 polymer ?
#
loop_
_entity_poly.entity_id
_entity_poly.type
_entity_poly.pdbx_seq_one_letter_code
_entity_poly.pdbx_strand_id
1 'polypeptide(L)'
;MSSLENAPRSSTAAVPYRSLGEPFLAALETLADAPNGAWWADVLADADLLLAVRNRSLNVYYRGASLFRITPASEGVAAETHVKYLVRQRQAMTRLAADGGFGLDPAAAVWTRYEGPATLAEMKRAATPLAGLEKTGVHALVQASPNVVDVEVSLTGAPLDSAAEPDGAQAEVDAAFQSPDVNTVPSSTRQDRLDVASLEERGVADEAWLVFHEAKLATNPALRSRSTPAIVGQVERYRATLKHEADRLAKSYPALCRDLVRLDTLRRTVRLARGLDVAALSQRDLLVAEVASGERRLQVDSEPRLVLFGFDAAQRDGAVGTITESLRTQHGLRVYAVGRPGKGTAAFRRPKDLSSEAV
;
A
#
# COMPACT_ATOMS: atom_id res chain seq x y z
N MET A 1 -38.45 15.76 45.76
CA MET A 1 -37.83 16.81 44.91
C MET A 1 -36.37 16.87 45.33
N SER A 2 -35.35 16.58 44.54
CA SER A 2 -35.25 16.30 43.11
C SER A 2 -34.09 15.33 42.93
N SER A 3 -34.31 14.27 42.15
CA SER A 3 -33.28 13.40 41.61
C SER A 3 -32.43 14.21 40.63
N LEU A 4 -31.10 14.09 40.69
CA LEU A 4 -30.20 14.44 39.60
C LEU A 4 -29.64 13.14 39.06
N GLU A 5 -30.14 12.76 37.88
CA GLU A 5 -29.66 11.65 37.08
C GLU A 5 -28.20 11.85 36.70
N ASN A 6 -27.37 10.88 37.08
CA ASN A 6 -26.05 10.70 36.50
C ASN A 6 -26.22 10.18 35.06
N ALA A 7 -26.02 11.07 34.08
CA ALA A 7 -25.87 10.65 32.70
C ALA A 7 -24.61 9.77 32.54
N PRO A 8 -24.68 8.64 31.83
CA PRO A 8 -23.51 7.79 31.61
C PRO A 8 -22.51 8.52 30.70
N ARG A 9 -21.27 8.67 31.17
CA ARG A 9 -20.16 9.13 30.35
C ARG A 9 -19.98 8.16 29.19
N SER A 10 -20.18 8.66 27.97
CA SER A 10 -19.88 7.95 26.73
C SER A 10 -18.41 7.50 26.76
N SER A 11 -18.21 6.20 26.92
CA SER A 11 -16.93 5.54 26.69
C SER A 11 -16.53 5.79 25.23
N THR A 12 -15.59 6.72 24.99
CA THR A 12 -14.93 6.84 23.70
C THR A 12 -14.07 5.58 23.53
N ALA A 13 -14.65 4.56 22.89
CA ALA A 13 -13.91 3.38 22.48
C ALA A 13 -12.69 3.83 21.67
N ALA A 14 -11.50 3.39 22.08
CA ALA A 14 -10.26 3.73 21.38
C ALA A 14 -10.37 3.30 19.92
N VAL A 15 -10.09 4.20 18.98
CA VAL A 15 -10.10 3.89 17.54
C VAL A 15 -9.06 2.79 17.29
N PRO A 16 -9.43 1.66 16.68
CA PRO A 16 -8.48 0.61 16.34
C PRO A 16 -7.32 1.16 15.49
N TYR A 17 -6.10 0.69 15.74
CA TYR A 17 -4.88 1.18 15.10
C TYR A 17 -4.93 1.26 13.56
N ARG A 18 -5.66 0.34 12.92
CA ARG A 18 -5.80 0.25 11.45
C ARG A 18 -7.12 0.80 10.91
N SER A 19 -7.75 1.71 11.65
CA SER A 19 -8.97 2.37 11.20
C SER A 19 -8.78 3.88 11.08
N LEU A 20 -9.45 4.47 10.11
CA LEU A 20 -9.60 5.91 9.95
C LEU A 20 -10.52 6.49 11.04
N GLY A 21 -11.46 5.69 11.55
CA GLY A 21 -12.49 6.12 12.48
C GLY A 21 -13.64 6.88 11.81
N GLU A 22 -14.81 6.85 12.44
CA GLU A 22 -16.04 7.44 11.88
C GLU A 22 -15.92 8.92 11.52
N PRO A 23 -15.37 9.81 12.39
CA PRO A 23 -15.33 11.23 12.09
C PRO A 23 -14.47 11.54 10.86
N PHE A 24 -13.38 10.80 10.67
CA PHE A 24 -12.48 11.03 9.54
C PHE A 24 -13.10 10.51 8.23
N LEU A 25 -13.75 9.35 8.25
CA LEU A 25 -14.48 8.84 7.09
C LEU A 25 -15.63 9.77 6.67
N ALA A 26 -16.45 10.23 7.62
CA ALA A 26 -17.52 11.18 7.33
C ALA A 26 -16.98 12.49 6.74
N ALA A 27 -15.82 12.96 7.20
CA ALA A 27 -15.16 14.13 6.63
C ALA A 27 -14.67 13.89 5.19
N LEU A 28 -14.15 12.70 4.88
CA LEU A 28 -13.76 12.30 3.52
C LEU A 28 -14.97 12.18 2.57
N GLU A 29 -16.09 11.65 3.07
CA GLU A 29 -17.35 11.58 2.33
C GLU A 29 -17.89 12.98 2.03
N THR A 30 -17.95 13.85 3.04
CA THR A 30 -18.35 15.26 2.88
C THR A 30 -17.44 16.01 1.90
N LEU A 31 -16.12 15.77 1.98
CA LEU A 31 -15.16 16.41 1.09
C LEU A 31 -15.38 16.00 -0.37
N ALA A 32 -15.85 14.79 -0.66
CA ALA A 32 -16.03 14.31 -2.04
C ALA A 32 -17.05 15.16 -2.83
N ASP A 33 -18.01 15.77 -2.14
CA ASP A 33 -19.06 16.61 -2.73
C ASP A 33 -18.79 18.12 -2.53
N ALA A 34 -17.78 18.49 -1.74
CA ALA A 34 -17.49 19.88 -1.42
C ALA A 34 -16.80 20.62 -2.59
N PRO A 35 -17.09 21.92 -2.81
CA PRO A 35 -16.44 22.71 -3.87
C PRO A 35 -14.91 22.75 -3.78
N ASN A 36 -14.35 22.79 -2.56
CA ASN A 36 -12.92 22.74 -2.30
C ASN A 36 -12.34 21.31 -2.28
N GLY A 37 -13.18 20.29 -2.45
CA GLY A 37 -12.81 18.87 -2.46
C GLY A 37 -12.64 18.27 -3.86
N ALA A 38 -12.62 19.09 -4.91
CA ALA A 38 -12.45 18.63 -6.29
C ALA A 38 -11.24 17.70 -6.48
N TRP A 39 -10.12 17.98 -5.79
CA TRP A 39 -8.93 17.13 -5.83
C TRP A 39 -9.17 15.72 -5.30
N TRP A 40 -10.00 15.59 -4.25
CA TRP A 40 -10.32 14.32 -3.64
C TRP A 40 -11.28 13.53 -4.51
N ALA A 41 -12.28 14.20 -5.10
CA ALA A 41 -13.16 13.59 -6.08
C ALA A 41 -12.40 13.11 -7.34
N ASP A 42 -11.34 13.82 -7.77
CA ASP A 42 -10.46 13.38 -8.86
C ASP A 42 -9.64 12.13 -8.47
N VAL A 43 -9.15 12.04 -7.23
CA VAL A 43 -8.49 10.84 -6.71
C VAL A 43 -9.45 9.64 -6.67
N LEU A 44 -10.67 9.84 -6.16
CA LEU A 44 -11.70 8.80 -6.11
C LEU A 44 -12.09 8.29 -7.51
N ALA A 45 -12.10 9.21 -8.49
CA ALA A 45 -12.43 8.96 -9.89
C ALA A 45 -11.30 8.32 -10.71
N ASP A 46 -10.07 8.22 -10.20
CA ASP A 46 -8.95 7.59 -10.93
C ASP A 46 -8.82 6.11 -10.54
N ALA A 47 -9.01 5.20 -11.50
CA ALA A 47 -8.97 3.75 -11.25
C ALA A 47 -7.54 3.21 -11.05
N ASP A 48 -6.51 3.94 -11.50
CA ASP A 48 -5.12 3.51 -11.36
C ASP A 48 -4.55 3.77 -9.96
N LEU A 49 -5.26 4.55 -9.15
CA LEU A 49 -4.85 4.86 -7.79
C LEU A 49 -5.29 3.77 -6.81
N LEU A 50 -4.36 3.43 -5.92
CA LEU A 50 -4.58 2.55 -4.79
C LEU A 50 -4.74 3.40 -3.52
N LEU A 51 -5.82 3.16 -2.78
CA LEU A 51 -6.07 3.79 -1.48
C LEU A 51 -5.72 2.80 -0.37
N ALA A 52 -4.89 3.21 0.59
CA ALA A 52 -4.47 2.35 1.70
C ALA A 52 -4.52 3.09 3.04
N VAL A 53 -5.09 2.44 4.06
CA VAL A 53 -5.18 2.99 5.42
C VAL A 53 -3.93 2.62 6.19
N ARG A 54 -3.16 3.62 6.65
CA ARG A 54 -1.90 3.41 7.36
C ARG A 54 -1.81 4.37 8.55
N ASN A 55 -1.62 3.83 9.76
CA ASN A 55 -1.50 4.63 10.98
C ASN A 55 -2.59 5.73 11.11
N ARG A 56 -3.86 5.35 10.92
CA ARG A 56 -5.03 6.25 10.93
C ARG A 56 -5.01 7.38 9.88
N SER A 57 -4.11 7.30 8.89
CA SER A 57 -4.08 8.14 7.70
C SER A 57 -4.51 7.35 6.48
N LEU A 58 -4.98 8.04 5.44
CA LEU A 58 -5.27 7.46 4.15
C LEU A 58 -4.17 7.86 3.16
N ASN A 59 -3.50 6.88 2.57
CA ASN A 59 -2.42 7.10 1.60
C ASN A 59 -2.91 6.76 0.21
N VAL A 60 -2.49 7.55 -0.77
CA VAL A 60 -2.86 7.42 -2.18
C VAL A 60 -1.62 7.05 -2.98
N TYR A 61 -1.61 5.85 -3.54
CA TYR A 61 -0.48 5.31 -4.29
C TYR A 61 -0.73 5.27 -5.79
N TYR A 62 0.34 5.53 -6.54
CA TYR A 62 0.41 5.25 -7.98
C TYR A 62 1.73 4.55 -8.29
N ARG A 63 1.68 3.32 -8.78
CA ARG A 63 2.86 2.47 -9.07
C ARG A 63 3.80 2.34 -7.84
N GLY A 64 3.21 2.29 -6.65
CA GLY A 64 3.92 2.23 -5.37
C GLY A 64 4.57 3.55 -4.91
N ALA A 65 4.42 4.64 -5.65
CA ALA A 65 4.76 5.99 -5.18
C ALA A 65 3.59 6.59 -4.38
N SER A 66 3.86 7.09 -3.18
CA SER A 66 2.85 7.72 -2.30
C SER A 66 2.59 9.16 -2.75
N LEU A 67 1.56 9.39 -3.56
CA LEU A 67 1.20 10.72 -4.06
C LEU A 67 0.65 11.62 -2.96
N PHE A 68 -0.25 11.07 -2.12
CA PHE A 68 -0.84 11.81 -1.01
C PHE A 68 -0.80 11.01 0.27
N ARG A 69 -0.55 11.71 1.37
CA ARG A 69 -0.90 11.28 2.73
C ARG A 69 -2.01 12.18 3.23
N ILE A 70 -3.14 11.59 3.58
CA ILE A 70 -4.36 12.29 3.97
C ILE A 70 -4.66 11.99 5.43
N THR A 71 -4.87 13.03 6.23
CA THR A 71 -5.07 12.94 7.68
C THR A 71 -6.24 13.80 8.15
N PRO A 72 -6.84 13.51 9.31
CA PRO A 72 -7.77 14.44 9.94
C PRO A 72 -7.07 15.77 10.25
N ALA A 73 -7.80 16.88 10.12
CA ALA A 73 -7.35 18.22 10.49
C ALA A 73 -8.31 18.83 11.53
N SER A 74 -7.98 19.99 12.10
CA SER A 74 -8.87 20.71 13.01
C SER A 74 -10.22 21.03 12.35
N GLU A 75 -10.20 21.31 11.04
CA GLU A 75 -11.38 21.49 10.21
C GLU A 75 -11.30 20.53 9.02
N GLY A 76 -12.05 19.43 9.07
CA GLY A 76 -12.13 18.46 7.99
C GLY A 76 -10.86 17.62 7.79
N VAL A 77 -10.24 17.75 6.62
CA VAL A 77 -9.19 16.85 6.11
C VAL A 77 -8.01 17.66 5.59
N ALA A 78 -6.79 17.22 5.91
CA ALA A 78 -5.55 17.72 5.32
C ALA A 78 -4.92 16.65 4.40
N ALA A 79 -4.26 17.10 3.33
CA ALA A 79 -3.50 16.25 2.43
C ALA A 79 -2.10 16.81 2.21
N GLU A 80 -1.09 15.94 2.29
CA GLU A 80 0.31 16.24 2.06
C GLU A 80 0.83 15.48 0.84
N THR A 81 1.75 16.08 0.09
CA THR A 81 2.45 15.47 -1.04
C THR A 81 3.92 15.85 -1.01
N HIS A 82 4.79 15.02 -1.57
CA HIS A 82 6.17 15.41 -1.81
C HIS A 82 6.28 16.41 -2.96
N VAL A 83 7.15 17.42 -2.81
CA VAL A 83 7.40 18.47 -3.82
C VAL A 83 7.85 17.87 -5.16
N LYS A 84 8.56 16.74 -5.14
CA LYS A 84 9.03 16.04 -6.36
C LYS A 84 7.89 15.62 -7.31
N TYR A 85 6.67 15.46 -6.80
CA TYR A 85 5.50 15.14 -7.63
C TYR A 85 4.81 16.37 -8.20
N LEU A 86 5.17 17.58 -7.75
CA LEU A 86 4.56 18.83 -8.22
C LEU A 86 5.24 19.40 -9.46
N VAL A 87 6.28 18.75 -10.00
CA VAL A 87 7.00 19.23 -11.19
C VAL A 87 6.12 19.07 -12.43
N ARG A 88 5.86 20.19 -13.12
CA ARG A 88 5.15 20.23 -14.40
C ARG A 88 6.00 19.58 -15.48
N GLN A 89 5.46 18.56 -16.15
CA GLN A 89 6.21 17.76 -17.13
C GLN A 89 6.31 18.43 -18.52
N ARG A 90 6.28 19.77 -18.58
CA ARG A 90 6.45 20.53 -19.82
C ARG A 90 7.93 20.62 -20.13
N GLN A 91 8.39 19.79 -21.06
CA GLN A 91 9.78 19.75 -21.50
C GLN A 91 10.12 20.97 -22.35
N ALA A 92 10.44 22.09 -21.70
CA ALA A 92 10.96 23.27 -22.37
C ALA A 92 12.48 23.32 -22.19
N MET A 93 13.23 23.37 -23.30
CA MET A 93 14.65 23.65 -23.25
C MET A 93 14.86 25.09 -22.80
N THR A 94 15.66 25.27 -21.75
CA THR A 94 16.05 26.61 -21.28
C THR A 94 17.54 26.82 -21.43
N ARG A 95 17.96 28.09 -21.54
CA ARG A 95 19.37 28.46 -21.63
C ARG A 95 19.96 28.57 -20.22
N LEU A 96 21.16 28.03 -20.06
CA LEU A 96 22.03 28.34 -18.93
C LEU A 96 22.64 29.72 -19.18
N ALA A 97 22.33 30.68 -18.32
CA ALA A 97 22.86 32.02 -18.38
C ALA A 97 24.30 32.06 -17.86
N ALA A 98 25.03 33.14 -18.21
CA ALA A 98 26.45 33.29 -17.84
C ALA A 98 26.67 33.41 -16.33
N ASP A 99 25.63 33.78 -15.57
CA ASP A 99 25.62 33.82 -14.11
C ASP A 99 25.32 32.45 -13.47
N GLY A 100 25.12 31.40 -14.27
CA GLY A 100 24.75 30.07 -13.82
C GLY A 100 23.25 29.87 -13.58
N GLY A 101 22.41 30.87 -13.82
CA GLY A 101 20.96 30.77 -13.72
C GLY A 101 20.34 30.03 -14.91
N PHE A 102 19.14 29.46 -14.73
CA PHE A 102 18.34 28.95 -15.84
C PHE A 102 17.25 29.96 -16.20
N GLY A 103 17.07 30.24 -17.50
CA GLY A 103 16.00 31.11 -18.01
C GLY A 103 14.63 30.45 -17.99
N LEU A 104 14.18 29.96 -16.83
CA LEU A 104 12.87 29.35 -16.62
C LEU A 104 12.08 30.14 -15.58
N ASP A 105 10.78 30.27 -15.77
CA ASP A 105 9.88 30.78 -14.73
C ASP A 105 9.57 29.65 -13.73
N PRO A 106 9.99 29.73 -12.45
CA PRO A 106 9.72 28.69 -11.46
C PRO A 106 8.22 28.42 -11.27
N ALA A 107 7.36 29.43 -11.42
CA ALA A 107 5.91 29.27 -11.32
C ALA A 107 5.33 28.46 -12.49
N ALA A 108 6.01 28.46 -13.64
CA ALA A 108 5.67 27.63 -14.80
C ALA A 108 6.22 26.19 -14.70
N ALA A 109 7.12 25.93 -13.75
CA ALA A 109 7.79 24.63 -13.59
C ALA A 109 7.16 23.74 -12.50
N VAL A 110 6.44 24.31 -11.53
CA VAL A 110 5.89 23.57 -10.38
C VAL A 110 4.41 23.93 -10.17
N TRP A 111 3.59 22.94 -9.80
CA TRP A 111 2.23 23.15 -9.33
C TRP A 111 2.24 23.74 -7.92
N THR A 112 1.69 24.94 -7.75
CA THR A 112 1.49 25.57 -6.43
C THR A 112 0.05 25.47 -5.94
N ARG A 113 -0.86 25.02 -6.81
CA ARG A 113 -2.28 24.79 -6.54
C ARG A 113 -2.76 23.58 -7.32
N TYR A 114 -3.79 22.93 -6.81
CA TYR A 114 -4.51 21.89 -7.53
C TYR A 114 -5.53 22.53 -8.47
N GLU A 115 -5.36 22.32 -9.77
CA GLU A 115 -6.16 22.97 -10.83
C GLU A 115 -6.99 21.93 -11.62
N GLY A 116 -7.45 20.90 -10.91
CA GLY A 116 -8.29 19.83 -11.46
C GLY A 116 -7.51 18.61 -11.96
N PRO A 117 -8.13 17.75 -12.78
CA PRO A 117 -7.59 16.43 -13.13
C PRO A 117 -6.22 16.46 -13.81
N ALA A 118 -5.90 17.56 -14.51
CA ALA A 118 -4.62 17.74 -15.16
C ALA A 118 -3.44 17.78 -14.15
N THR A 119 -3.66 18.35 -12.97
CA THR A 119 -2.65 18.35 -11.89
C THR A 119 -2.34 16.92 -11.46
N LEU A 120 -3.36 16.10 -11.17
CA LEU A 120 -3.17 14.71 -10.79
C LEU A 120 -2.50 13.88 -11.89
N ALA A 121 -2.86 14.10 -13.15
CA ALA A 121 -2.23 13.44 -14.28
C ALA A 121 -0.73 13.78 -14.41
N GLU A 122 -0.32 15.02 -14.10
CA GLU A 122 1.09 15.40 -14.06
C GLU A 122 1.82 14.85 -12.83
N MET A 123 1.17 14.79 -11.66
CA MET A 123 1.72 14.13 -10.47
C MET A 123 2.00 12.64 -10.74
N LYS A 124 1.07 11.91 -11.37
CA LYS A 124 1.26 10.52 -11.80
C LYS A 124 2.45 10.39 -12.76
N ARG A 125 2.58 11.31 -13.73
CA ARG A 125 3.71 11.32 -14.67
C ARG A 125 5.04 11.57 -13.96
N ALA A 126 5.11 12.56 -13.07
CA ALA A 126 6.30 12.85 -12.26
C ALA A 126 6.69 11.69 -11.33
N ALA A 127 5.71 10.95 -10.81
CA ALA A 127 5.96 9.78 -9.96
C ALA A 127 6.47 8.55 -10.73
N THR A 128 6.15 8.41 -12.01
CA THR A 128 6.49 7.23 -12.83
C THR A 128 7.99 6.91 -12.87
N PRO A 129 8.91 7.85 -13.19
CA PRO A 129 10.35 7.56 -13.23
C PRO A 129 10.96 7.35 -11.83
N LEU A 130 10.27 7.78 -10.78
CA LEU A 130 10.70 7.61 -9.39
C LEU A 130 10.25 6.26 -8.82
N ALA A 131 9.27 5.62 -9.46
CA ALA A 131 8.79 4.31 -9.09
C ALA A 131 9.77 3.23 -9.60
N GLY A 132 10.42 2.52 -8.67
CA GLY A 132 11.23 1.35 -8.99
C GLY A 132 10.39 0.22 -9.60
N LEU A 133 11.05 -0.70 -10.30
CA LEU A 133 10.40 -1.86 -10.94
C LEU A 133 9.67 -2.75 -9.92
N GLU A 134 10.24 -2.92 -8.72
CA GLU A 134 9.64 -3.77 -7.68
C GLU A 134 8.31 -3.17 -7.22
N LYS A 135 8.31 -1.91 -6.77
CA LYS A 135 7.12 -1.17 -6.36
C LYS A 135 6.05 -1.09 -7.46
N THR A 136 6.48 -0.84 -8.69
CA THR A 136 5.56 -0.80 -9.85
C THR A 136 4.90 -2.16 -10.07
N GLY A 137 5.66 -3.25 -9.97
CA GLY A 137 5.14 -4.60 -10.11
C GLY A 137 4.18 -4.97 -8.98
N VAL A 138 4.56 -4.70 -7.71
CA VAL A 138 3.69 -4.94 -6.55
C VAL A 138 2.37 -4.18 -6.68
N HIS A 139 2.40 -2.90 -7.10
CA HIS A 139 1.19 -2.13 -7.34
C HIS A 139 0.25 -2.81 -8.34
N ALA A 140 0.79 -3.32 -9.46
CA ALA A 140 -0.01 -4.02 -10.46
C ALA A 140 -0.63 -5.32 -9.90
N LEU A 141 0.15 -6.10 -9.13
CA LEU A 141 -0.35 -7.32 -8.49
C LEU A 141 -1.45 -7.03 -7.47
N VAL A 142 -1.33 -5.93 -6.70
CA VAL A 142 -2.34 -5.51 -5.73
C VAL A 142 -3.63 -5.10 -6.44
N GLN A 143 -3.54 -4.29 -7.51
CA GLN A 143 -4.72 -3.88 -8.27
C GLN A 143 -5.48 -5.06 -8.89
N ALA A 144 -4.78 -6.13 -9.24
CA ALA A 144 -5.36 -7.36 -9.78
C ALA A 144 -5.89 -8.31 -8.70
N SER A 145 -5.70 -8.02 -7.40
CA SER A 145 -6.02 -8.92 -6.29
C SER A 145 -7.12 -8.34 -5.40
N PRO A 146 -8.41 -8.64 -5.66
CA PRO A 146 -9.54 -7.99 -4.98
C PRO A 146 -9.67 -8.32 -3.49
N ASN A 147 -8.97 -9.35 -3.02
CA ASN A 147 -8.93 -9.80 -1.63
C ASN A 147 -7.82 -9.11 -0.81
N VAL A 148 -7.03 -8.21 -1.41
CA VAL A 148 -6.04 -7.41 -0.68
C VAL A 148 -6.75 -6.37 0.19
N VAL A 149 -6.32 -6.28 1.45
CA VAL A 149 -6.88 -5.39 2.46
C VAL A 149 -5.87 -4.41 3.05
N ASP A 150 -4.57 -4.66 2.92
CA ASP A 150 -3.55 -3.74 3.42
C ASP A 150 -2.30 -3.82 2.55
N VAL A 151 -1.57 -2.72 2.46
CA VAL A 151 -0.28 -2.64 1.77
C VAL A 151 0.73 -1.89 2.63
N GLU A 152 1.99 -2.28 2.52
CA GLU A 152 3.09 -1.71 3.29
C GLU A 152 2.79 -1.79 4.81
N VAL A 153 2.57 -3.01 5.26
CA VAL A 153 2.07 -3.38 6.57
C VAL A 153 3.14 -3.22 7.63
N SER A 154 2.98 -2.21 8.49
CA SER A 154 3.75 -2.10 9.74
C SER A 154 3.17 -3.05 10.78
N LEU A 155 3.95 -4.01 11.28
CA LEU A 155 3.45 -5.02 12.22
C LEU A 155 3.32 -4.52 13.66
N THR A 156 4.21 -3.65 14.15
CA THR A 156 4.33 -3.40 15.60
C THR A 156 3.47 -2.25 16.15
N GLY A 157 2.60 -1.64 15.36
CA GLY A 157 1.57 -0.72 15.89
C GLY A 157 2.07 0.59 16.52
N ALA A 158 3.38 0.80 16.61
CA ALA A 158 3.94 2.03 17.16
C ALA A 158 3.66 3.20 16.19
N PRO A 159 3.03 4.30 16.67
CA PRO A 159 2.99 5.54 15.90
C PRO A 159 4.43 6.01 15.74
N LEU A 160 4.93 6.01 14.51
CA LEU A 160 6.18 6.69 14.21
C LEU A 160 5.86 8.15 13.90
N ASP A 161 6.64 9.03 14.51
CA ASP A 161 6.55 10.46 14.29
C ASP A 161 6.71 10.80 12.80
N SER A 162 5.85 11.69 12.40
CA SER A 162 5.55 12.19 11.06
C SER A 162 6.70 12.98 10.42
N ALA A 163 7.84 12.34 10.16
CA ALA A 163 8.73 12.81 9.11
C ALA A 163 8.28 12.15 7.81
N ALA A 164 8.12 12.93 6.74
CA ALA A 164 7.83 12.41 5.41
C ALA A 164 8.80 11.27 5.09
N GLU A 165 8.30 10.03 5.19
CA GLU A 165 9.14 8.85 5.10
C GLU A 165 9.87 8.89 3.76
N PRO A 166 11.20 8.73 3.74
CA PRO A 166 11.93 8.71 2.50
C PRO A 166 11.35 7.58 1.66
N ASP A 167 10.87 7.93 0.48
CA ASP A 167 10.52 6.96 -0.55
C ASP A 167 11.65 5.92 -0.60
N GLY A 168 11.33 4.63 -0.45
CA GLY A 168 12.36 3.57 -0.46
C GLY A 168 13.36 3.68 -1.61
N ALA A 169 12.96 4.25 -2.77
CA ALA A 169 13.88 4.59 -3.85
C ALA A 169 14.89 5.68 -3.46
N GLN A 170 14.45 6.76 -2.82
CA GLN A 170 15.32 7.82 -2.28
C GLN A 170 16.22 7.29 -1.15
N ALA A 171 15.68 6.46 -0.25
CA ALA A 171 16.45 5.85 0.84
C ALA A 171 17.55 4.90 0.32
N GLU A 172 17.34 4.23 -0.80
CA GLU A 172 18.35 3.39 -1.46
C GLU A 172 19.47 4.22 -2.12
N VAL A 173 19.14 5.33 -2.79
CA VAL A 173 20.18 6.24 -3.31
C VAL A 173 20.92 6.94 -2.18
N ASP A 174 20.24 7.43 -1.15
CA ASP A 174 20.86 8.09 0.00
C ASP A 174 21.81 7.13 0.76
N ALA A 175 21.44 5.85 0.87
CA ALA A 175 22.31 4.82 1.43
C ALA A 175 23.52 4.49 0.54
N ALA A 176 23.38 4.62 -0.79
CA ALA A 176 24.50 4.43 -1.73
C ALA A 176 25.48 5.61 -1.78
N PHE A 177 25.06 6.80 -1.35
CA PHE A 177 25.92 8.00 -1.28
C PHE A 177 26.61 8.22 0.08
N GLN A 178 26.34 7.38 1.09
CA GLN A 178 27.07 7.41 2.37
C GLN A 178 28.38 6.61 2.26
N SER A 179 29.51 7.31 2.32
CA SER A 179 30.89 6.78 2.24
C SER A 179 31.17 5.67 3.28
N PRO A 180 32.10 4.74 3.02
CA PRO A 180 32.28 3.52 3.81
C PRO A 180 33.19 3.68 5.04
N ASP A 181 33.24 4.85 5.68
CA ASP A 181 34.19 5.07 6.78
C ASP A 181 33.54 5.57 8.09
N VAL A 182 33.96 4.87 9.15
CA VAL A 182 33.82 5.12 10.60
C VAL A 182 32.53 4.65 11.28
N ASN A 183 32.69 3.55 12.02
CA ASN A 183 31.86 3.06 13.14
C ASN A 183 30.36 2.99 12.88
N THR A 184 29.95 1.82 12.36
CA THR A 184 28.57 1.37 12.22
C THR A 184 27.90 1.28 13.59
N VAL A 185 27.35 2.41 14.05
CA VAL A 185 26.18 2.40 14.91
C VAL A 185 25.10 1.62 14.13
N PRO A 186 24.45 0.60 14.72
CA PRO A 186 23.47 -0.18 13.97
C PRO A 186 22.45 0.79 13.40
N SER A 187 22.32 0.80 12.07
CA SER A 187 21.38 1.64 11.35
C SER A 187 20.06 1.56 12.09
N SER A 188 19.60 2.71 12.59
CA SER A 188 18.33 2.88 13.31
C SER A 188 17.30 1.92 12.74
N THR A 189 16.82 0.99 13.59
CA THR A 189 15.81 -0.03 13.34
C THR A 189 14.92 0.30 12.13
N ARG A 190 15.33 -0.14 10.93
CA ARG A 190 14.46 -0.09 9.76
C ARG A 190 13.31 -1.01 10.12
N GLN A 191 12.14 -0.44 10.39
CA GLN A 191 11.00 -1.25 10.80
C GLN A 191 10.67 -2.15 9.61
N ASP A 192 10.92 -3.44 9.73
CA ASP A 192 10.64 -4.39 8.66
C ASP A 192 9.11 -4.38 8.40
N ARG A 193 8.70 -4.02 7.18
CA ARG A 193 7.30 -3.92 6.74
C ARG A 193 7.03 -5.03 5.73
N LEU A 194 5.90 -5.71 5.89
CA LEU A 194 5.41 -6.66 4.88
C LEU A 194 4.72 -5.90 3.76
N ASP A 195 4.87 -6.36 2.52
CA ASP A 195 4.35 -5.63 1.36
C ASP A 195 2.83 -5.63 1.28
N VAL A 196 2.17 -6.75 1.59
CA VAL A 196 0.73 -6.93 1.37
C VAL A 196 0.08 -7.79 2.46
N ALA A 197 -1.15 -7.47 2.82
CA ALA A 197 -2.06 -8.38 3.52
C ALA A 197 -3.32 -8.64 2.69
N SER A 198 -3.76 -9.90 2.63
CA SER A 198 -4.98 -10.32 1.95
C SER A 198 -5.84 -11.23 2.83
N LEU A 199 -7.10 -11.39 2.45
CA LEU A 199 -8.04 -12.33 3.08
C LEU A 199 -8.19 -13.60 2.26
N GLU A 200 -8.37 -14.73 2.94
CA GLU A 200 -8.61 -16.04 2.32
C GLU A 200 -9.56 -16.91 3.14
N GLU A 201 -10.36 -17.72 2.46
CA GLU A 201 -11.14 -18.78 3.10
C GLU A 201 -10.30 -20.06 3.27
N ARG A 202 -10.60 -20.90 4.28
CA ARG A 202 -9.96 -22.22 4.45
C ARG A 202 -10.93 -23.39 4.54
N GLY A 203 -12.15 -23.20 4.05
CA GLY A 203 -13.20 -24.23 4.07
C GLY A 203 -13.86 -24.38 5.44
N VAL A 204 -13.55 -23.50 6.40
CA VAL A 204 -14.27 -23.36 7.66
C VAL A 204 -15.26 -22.20 7.49
N ALA A 205 -16.55 -22.50 7.62
CA ALA A 205 -17.62 -21.60 7.18
C ALA A 205 -17.74 -20.31 7.99
N ASP A 206 -17.26 -20.25 9.23
CA ASP A 206 -17.32 -19.03 10.06
C ASP A 206 -15.98 -18.30 10.15
N GLU A 207 -14.97 -18.70 9.36
CA GLU A 207 -13.62 -18.17 9.47
C GLU A 207 -13.08 -17.55 8.17
N ALA A 208 -12.38 -16.43 8.34
CA ALA A 208 -11.53 -15.85 7.33
C ALA A 208 -10.09 -15.82 7.85
N TRP A 209 -9.11 -15.95 6.96
CA TRP A 209 -7.69 -15.90 7.31
C TRP A 209 -7.06 -14.64 6.74
N LEU A 210 -6.48 -13.82 7.63
CA LEU A 210 -5.58 -12.74 7.29
C LEU A 210 -4.21 -13.30 6.98
N VAL A 211 -3.73 -13.06 5.77
CA VAL A 211 -2.47 -13.60 5.28
C VAL A 211 -1.57 -12.49 4.77
N PHE A 212 -0.30 -12.56 5.14
CA PHE A 212 0.72 -11.60 4.76
C PHE A 212 1.64 -12.12 3.67
N HIS A 213 2.09 -11.20 2.83
CA HIS A 213 2.94 -11.49 1.69
C HIS A 213 4.08 -10.48 1.61
N GLU A 214 5.26 -10.98 1.31
CA GLU A 214 6.42 -10.22 0.85
C GLU A 214 6.55 -10.48 -0.65
N ALA A 215 6.73 -9.44 -1.45
CA ALA A 215 6.86 -9.55 -2.89
C ALA A 215 8.25 -9.07 -3.32
N LYS A 216 8.92 -9.86 -4.17
CA LYS A 216 10.26 -9.55 -4.65
C LYS A 216 10.37 -9.75 -6.15
N LEU A 217 11.10 -8.84 -6.79
CA LEU A 217 11.57 -9.10 -8.15
C LEU A 217 12.44 -10.35 -8.16
N ALA A 218 12.29 -11.20 -9.17
CA ALA A 218 13.12 -12.39 -9.34
C ALA A 218 14.61 -12.05 -9.47
N THR A 219 14.95 -10.85 -9.90
CA THR A 219 16.34 -10.35 -9.96
C THR A 219 16.85 -9.84 -8.61
N ASN A 220 16.03 -9.76 -7.57
CA ASN A 220 16.42 -9.22 -6.28
C ASN A 220 17.58 -10.05 -5.67
N PRO A 221 18.71 -9.41 -5.28
CA PRO A 221 19.88 -10.11 -4.77
C PRO A 221 19.64 -10.79 -3.42
N ALA A 222 18.68 -10.32 -2.60
CA ALA A 222 18.36 -10.93 -1.31
C ALA A 222 17.84 -12.38 -1.41
N LEU A 223 17.40 -12.79 -2.61
CA LEU A 223 16.95 -14.14 -2.91
C LEU A 223 18.11 -15.14 -3.13
N ARG A 224 19.34 -14.65 -3.24
CA ARG A 224 20.51 -15.45 -3.62
C ARG A 224 21.57 -15.38 -2.52
N SER A 225 22.15 -16.54 -2.20
CA SER A 225 23.32 -16.64 -1.34
C SER A 225 24.01 -17.98 -1.59
N ARG A 226 25.30 -18.07 -1.27
CA ARG A 226 26.02 -19.35 -1.21
C ARG A 226 25.70 -20.15 0.06
N SER A 227 25.14 -19.48 1.07
CA SER A 227 24.70 -20.08 2.32
C SER A 227 23.20 -19.82 2.50
N THR A 228 22.81 -18.97 3.44
CA THR A 228 21.41 -18.59 3.68
C THR A 228 21.11 -17.26 3.00
N PRO A 229 20.11 -17.19 2.09
CA PRO A 229 19.64 -15.93 1.51
C PRO A 229 19.11 -14.96 2.57
N ALA A 230 19.35 -13.66 2.40
CA ALA A 230 18.93 -12.63 3.36
C ALA A 230 17.41 -12.61 3.58
N ILE A 231 16.63 -12.97 2.56
CA ILE A 231 15.17 -13.07 2.64
C ILE A 231 14.70 -14.10 3.69
N VAL A 232 15.48 -15.14 3.97
CA VAL A 232 15.12 -16.17 4.96
C VAL A 232 15.05 -15.56 6.36
N GLY A 233 16.11 -14.85 6.77
CA GLY A 233 16.15 -14.19 8.07
C GLY A 233 15.10 -13.07 8.19
N GLN A 234 14.76 -12.40 7.09
CA GLN A 234 13.66 -11.41 7.06
C GLN A 234 12.31 -12.08 7.34
N VAL A 235 11.98 -13.17 6.62
CA VAL A 235 10.73 -13.91 6.81
C VAL A 235 10.63 -14.53 8.20
N GLU A 236 11.73 -14.99 8.78
CA GLU A 236 11.76 -15.49 10.17
C GLU A 236 11.38 -14.42 11.20
N ARG A 237 11.89 -13.18 11.04
CA ARG A 237 11.49 -12.07 11.90
C ARG A 237 10.02 -11.72 11.74
N TYR A 238 9.49 -11.77 10.52
CA TYR A 238 8.06 -11.60 10.28
C TYR A 238 7.22 -12.67 10.97
N ARG A 239 7.60 -13.96 10.85
CA ARG A 239 6.90 -15.05 11.55
C ARG A 239 6.83 -14.82 13.05
N ALA A 240 7.96 -14.46 13.66
CA ALA A 240 8.02 -14.20 15.10
C ALA A 240 7.09 -13.05 15.50
N THR A 241 7.13 -11.95 14.75
CA THR A 241 6.30 -10.77 15.01
C THR A 241 4.82 -11.06 14.79
N LEU A 242 4.45 -11.77 13.72
CA LEU A 242 3.06 -12.14 13.44
C LEU A 242 2.48 -13.05 14.51
N LYS A 243 3.26 -14.01 15.03
CA LYS A 243 2.83 -14.85 16.16
C LYS A 243 2.55 -14.01 17.41
N HIS A 244 3.42 -13.05 17.69
CA HIS A 244 3.27 -12.17 18.85
C HIS A 244 2.06 -11.22 18.71
N GLU A 245 1.84 -10.68 17.51
CA GLU A 245 0.83 -9.65 17.23
C GLU A 245 -0.52 -10.21 16.77
N ALA A 246 -0.66 -11.53 16.64
CA ALA A 246 -1.82 -12.20 16.03
C ALA A 246 -3.17 -11.70 16.58
N ASP A 247 -3.33 -11.68 17.91
CA ASP A 247 -4.59 -11.26 18.54
C ASP A 247 -4.92 -9.80 18.25
N ARG A 248 -3.92 -8.92 18.28
CA ARG A 248 -4.13 -7.49 18.01
C ARG A 248 -4.46 -7.27 16.54
N LEU A 249 -3.81 -7.99 15.63
CA LEU A 249 -4.10 -7.94 14.20
C LEU A 249 -5.53 -8.45 13.94
N ALA A 250 -5.90 -9.62 14.45
CA ALA A 250 -7.24 -10.18 14.30
C ALA A 250 -8.35 -9.24 14.80
N LYS A 251 -8.11 -8.51 15.89
CA LYS A 251 -9.06 -7.52 16.44
C LYS A 251 -9.13 -6.21 15.66
N SER A 252 -8.05 -5.81 14.98
CA SER A 252 -7.97 -4.50 14.32
C SER A 252 -8.40 -4.51 12.85
N TYR A 253 -8.12 -5.59 12.12
CA TYR A 253 -8.44 -5.70 10.69
C TYR A 253 -9.94 -5.67 10.33
N PRO A 254 -10.90 -6.12 11.17
CA PRO A 254 -12.32 -5.94 10.88
C PRO A 254 -12.71 -4.46 10.72
N ALA A 255 -12.11 -3.56 11.51
CA ALA A 255 -12.33 -2.12 11.37
C ALA A 255 -11.75 -1.57 10.06
N LEU A 256 -10.54 -2.02 9.69
CA LEU A 256 -9.95 -1.70 8.38
C LEU A 256 -10.88 -2.16 7.24
N CYS A 257 -11.42 -3.37 7.31
CA CYS A 257 -12.31 -3.90 6.28
C CYS A 257 -13.57 -3.03 6.12
N ARG A 258 -14.15 -2.54 7.22
CA ARG A 258 -15.28 -1.57 7.16
C ARG A 258 -14.89 -0.29 6.45
N ASP A 259 -13.75 0.28 6.78
CA ASP A 259 -13.27 1.51 6.16
C ASP A 259 -13.05 1.32 4.65
N LEU A 260 -12.51 0.18 4.24
CA LEU A 260 -12.29 -0.17 2.84
C LEU A 260 -13.58 -0.38 2.04
N VAL A 261 -14.62 -0.97 2.66
CA VAL A 261 -15.94 -1.13 2.05
C VAL A 261 -16.59 0.24 1.82
N ARG A 262 -16.48 1.15 2.78
CA ARG A 262 -16.98 2.53 2.64
C ARG A 262 -16.22 3.31 1.57
N LEU A 263 -14.89 3.24 1.58
CA LEU A 263 -14.07 3.88 0.55
C LEU A 263 -14.37 3.34 -0.85
N ASP A 264 -14.59 2.03 -1.02
CA ASP A 264 -15.00 1.45 -2.30
C ASP A 264 -16.37 2.00 -2.75
N THR A 265 -17.34 2.04 -1.84
CA THR A 265 -18.67 2.62 -2.09
C THR A 265 -18.58 4.08 -2.51
N LEU A 266 -17.77 4.88 -1.82
CA LEU A 266 -17.55 6.29 -2.13
C LEU A 266 -16.92 6.47 -3.53
N ARG A 267 -15.89 5.67 -3.88
CA ARG A 267 -15.29 5.69 -5.22
C ARG A 267 -16.31 5.39 -6.31
N ARG A 268 -17.12 4.33 -6.12
CA ARG A 268 -18.16 3.95 -7.09
C ARG A 268 -19.20 5.06 -7.27
N THR A 269 -19.62 5.68 -6.17
CA THR A 269 -20.58 6.80 -6.18
C THR A 269 -20.05 8.00 -6.96
N VAL A 270 -18.82 8.43 -6.68
CA VAL A 270 -18.19 9.55 -7.39
C VAL A 270 -18.01 9.26 -8.88
N ARG A 271 -17.60 8.04 -9.24
CA ARG A 271 -17.48 7.63 -10.65
C ARG A 271 -18.82 7.68 -11.37
N LEU A 272 -19.85 7.10 -10.75
CA LEU A 272 -21.20 7.09 -11.31
C LEU A 272 -21.73 8.52 -11.52
N ALA A 273 -21.58 9.40 -10.52
CA ALA A 273 -21.99 10.80 -10.61
C ALA A 273 -21.28 11.57 -11.74
N ARG A 274 -20.05 11.15 -12.08
CA ARG A 274 -19.25 11.73 -13.17
C ARG A 274 -19.43 11.01 -14.52
N GLY A 275 -20.34 10.04 -14.62
CA GLY A 275 -20.55 9.26 -15.85
C GLY A 275 -19.36 8.38 -16.24
N LEU A 276 -18.50 8.03 -15.28
CA LEU A 276 -17.33 7.17 -15.50
C LEU A 276 -17.69 5.70 -15.31
N ASP A 277 -17.06 4.83 -16.10
CA ASP A 277 -17.27 3.38 -16.00
C ASP A 277 -16.86 2.85 -14.61
N VAL A 278 -17.81 2.29 -13.87
CA VAL A 278 -17.57 1.71 -12.55
C VAL A 278 -16.88 0.34 -12.66
N ALA A 279 -17.00 -0.36 -13.79
CA ALA A 279 -16.34 -1.64 -14.04
C ALA A 279 -14.82 -1.51 -14.17
N ALA A 280 -14.30 -0.30 -14.40
CA ALA A 280 -12.87 -0.02 -14.36
C ALA A 280 -12.27 -0.16 -12.94
N LEU A 281 -13.09 -0.15 -11.88
CA LEU A 281 -12.64 -0.49 -10.52
C LEU A 281 -12.78 -2.00 -10.31
N SER A 282 -11.71 -2.64 -9.85
CA SER A 282 -11.75 -4.03 -9.39
C SER A 282 -12.85 -4.19 -8.33
N GLN A 283 -13.75 -5.17 -8.52
CA GLN A 283 -14.74 -5.50 -7.51
C GLN A 283 -14.03 -6.06 -6.28
N ARG A 284 -14.27 -5.46 -5.11
CA ARG A 284 -13.72 -5.95 -3.84
C ARG A 284 -14.26 -7.34 -3.54
N ASP A 285 -13.41 -8.21 -2.99
CA ASP A 285 -13.78 -9.57 -2.62
C ASP A 285 -14.89 -9.56 -1.55
N LEU A 286 -15.89 -10.43 -1.70
CA LEU A 286 -17.02 -10.55 -0.76
C LEU A 286 -16.55 -10.84 0.66
N LEU A 287 -15.48 -11.61 0.81
CA LEU A 287 -14.92 -11.94 2.13
C LEU A 287 -14.52 -10.70 2.94
N VAL A 288 -14.15 -9.61 2.27
CA VAL A 288 -13.85 -8.33 2.94
C VAL A 288 -15.11 -7.74 3.59
N ALA A 289 -16.25 -7.80 2.90
CA ALA A 289 -17.52 -7.33 3.44
C ALA A 289 -18.00 -8.22 4.61
N GLU A 290 -17.85 -9.54 4.49
CA GLU A 290 -18.24 -10.49 5.54
C GLU A 290 -17.37 -10.32 6.81
N VAL A 291 -16.06 -10.05 6.66
CA VAL A 291 -15.21 -9.70 7.81
C VAL A 291 -15.56 -8.33 8.39
N ALA A 292 -15.95 -7.38 7.55
CA ALA A 292 -16.36 -6.04 7.98
C ALA A 292 -17.66 -6.06 8.83
N SER A 293 -18.64 -6.89 8.44
CA SER A 293 -19.92 -7.08 9.14
C SER A 293 -19.80 -7.98 10.37
N GLY A 294 -18.73 -8.78 10.46
CA GLY A 294 -18.52 -9.74 11.55
C GLY A 294 -19.12 -11.12 11.29
N GLU A 295 -19.58 -11.39 10.07
CA GLU A 295 -20.04 -12.71 9.62
C GLU A 295 -18.92 -13.76 9.62
N ARG A 296 -17.67 -13.32 9.44
CA ARG A 296 -16.48 -14.18 9.55
C ARG A 296 -15.61 -13.75 10.72
N ARG A 297 -15.24 -14.71 11.56
CA ARG A 297 -14.20 -14.57 12.57
C ARG A 297 -12.83 -14.56 11.89
N LEU A 298 -12.09 -13.47 12.04
CA LEU A 298 -10.77 -13.33 11.44
C LEU A 298 -9.71 -14.09 12.27
N GLN A 299 -8.91 -14.92 11.59
CA GLN A 299 -7.72 -15.59 12.11
C GLN A 299 -6.47 -15.02 11.42
N VAL A 300 -5.31 -15.11 12.07
CA VAL A 300 -4.03 -14.65 11.50
C VAL A 300 -3.18 -15.83 11.07
N ASP A 301 -2.78 -15.86 9.79
CA ASP A 301 -1.73 -16.76 9.33
C ASP A 301 -0.36 -16.17 9.68
N SER A 302 0.34 -16.81 10.62
CA SER A 302 1.67 -16.39 11.03
C SER A 302 2.79 -16.81 10.07
N GLU A 303 2.46 -17.46 8.95
CA GLU A 303 3.40 -17.88 7.91
C GLU A 303 3.28 -16.98 6.67
N PRO A 304 4.11 -15.92 6.57
CA PRO A 304 4.15 -15.06 5.40
C PRO A 304 4.50 -15.84 4.14
N ARG A 305 4.05 -15.30 3.01
CA ARG A 305 4.29 -15.87 1.69
C ARG A 305 5.23 -14.98 0.90
N LEU A 306 6.20 -15.59 0.24
CA LEU A 306 7.10 -14.90 -0.66
C LEU A 306 6.57 -15.01 -2.09
N VAL A 307 6.18 -13.88 -2.67
CA VAL A 307 5.73 -13.77 -4.06
C VAL A 307 6.89 -13.28 -4.92
N LEU A 308 7.34 -14.10 -5.86
CA LEU A 308 8.35 -13.75 -6.84
C LEU A 308 7.68 -13.36 -8.15
N PHE A 309 8.15 -12.26 -8.75
CA PHE A 309 7.62 -11.75 -10.02
C PHE A 309 8.70 -11.12 -10.90
N GLY A 310 8.33 -10.70 -12.11
CA GLY A 310 9.23 -10.01 -13.04
C GLY A 310 10.11 -10.96 -13.86
N PHE A 311 9.61 -12.16 -14.17
CA PHE A 311 10.32 -13.16 -14.97
C PHE A 311 9.41 -13.75 -16.06
N ASP A 312 10.00 -14.34 -17.10
CA ASP A 312 9.30 -15.08 -18.16
C ASP A 312 9.37 -16.61 -17.99
N ALA A 313 8.71 -17.35 -18.88
CA ALA A 313 8.63 -18.81 -18.82
C ALA A 313 10.01 -19.49 -18.86
N ALA A 314 10.95 -18.99 -19.67
CA ALA A 314 12.30 -19.55 -19.73
C ALA A 314 13.04 -19.37 -18.39
N GLN A 315 12.87 -18.21 -17.76
CA GLN A 315 13.44 -17.95 -16.44
C GLN A 315 12.75 -18.77 -15.34
N ARG A 316 11.43 -18.98 -15.44
CA ARG A 316 10.65 -19.86 -14.53
C ARG A 316 11.19 -21.28 -14.53
N ASP A 317 11.36 -21.83 -15.72
CA ASP A 317 11.78 -23.24 -15.89
C ASP A 317 13.29 -23.42 -15.69
N GLY A 318 14.03 -22.30 -15.51
CA GLY A 318 15.45 -22.27 -15.19
C GLY A 318 15.74 -21.64 -13.82
N ALA A 319 16.42 -20.49 -13.83
CA ALA A 319 17.00 -19.89 -12.62
C ALA A 319 15.98 -19.58 -11.51
N VAL A 320 14.78 -19.11 -11.86
CA VAL A 320 13.73 -18.80 -10.87
C VAL A 320 13.18 -20.09 -10.26
N GLY A 321 12.98 -21.13 -11.07
CA GLY A 321 12.59 -22.46 -10.60
C GLY A 321 13.56 -22.98 -9.53
N THR A 322 14.87 -22.98 -9.83
CA THR A 322 15.91 -23.39 -8.88
C THR A 322 15.88 -22.58 -7.58
N ILE A 323 15.73 -21.26 -7.65
CA ILE A 323 15.64 -20.39 -6.48
C ILE A 323 14.39 -20.73 -5.66
N THR A 324 13.22 -20.85 -6.30
CA THR A 324 11.97 -21.16 -5.61
C THR A 324 12.02 -22.51 -4.90
N GLU A 325 12.63 -23.51 -5.53
CA GLU A 325 12.74 -24.86 -4.98
C GLU A 325 13.70 -24.88 -3.79
N SER A 326 14.87 -24.22 -3.89
CA SER A 326 15.79 -24.07 -2.76
C SER A 326 15.13 -23.38 -1.57
N LEU A 327 14.45 -22.25 -1.78
CA LEU A 327 13.76 -21.52 -0.70
C LEU A 327 12.65 -22.35 -0.04
N ARG A 328 11.94 -23.19 -0.81
CA ARG A 328 10.89 -24.08 -0.27
C ARG A 328 11.49 -25.26 0.49
N THR A 329 12.40 -26.00 -0.13
CA THR A 329 12.88 -27.29 0.39
C THR A 329 13.97 -27.13 1.44
N GLN A 330 14.90 -26.21 1.25
CA GLN A 330 16.06 -26.04 2.14
C GLN A 330 15.74 -25.08 3.30
N HIS A 331 14.85 -24.11 3.08
CA HIS A 331 14.54 -23.06 4.06
C HIS A 331 13.08 -23.06 4.54
N GLY A 332 12.23 -23.96 4.02
CA GLY A 332 10.85 -24.10 4.49
C GLY A 332 9.99 -22.85 4.26
N LEU A 333 10.30 -22.03 3.24
CA LEU A 333 9.53 -20.83 2.93
C LEU A 333 8.32 -21.17 2.05
N ARG A 334 7.20 -20.46 2.26
CA ARG A 334 6.03 -20.51 1.36
C ARG A 334 6.25 -19.56 0.19
N VAL A 335 6.82 -20.08 -0.91
CA VAL A 335 7.16 -19.28 -2.09
C VAL A 335 6.17 -19.51 -3.22
N TYR A 336 5.80 -18.46 -3.94
CA TYR A 336 5.03 -18.51 -5.19
C TYR A 336 5.71 -17.67 -6.26
N ALA A 337 5.58 -18.09 -7.51
CA ALA A 337 6.18 -17.41 -8.64
C ALA A 337 5.05 -17.05 -9.62
N VAL A 338 4.84 -15.76 -9.88
CA VAL A 338 3.65 -15.26 -10.60
C VAL A 338 3.96 -14.61 -11.96
N GLY A 339 5.22 -14.68 -12.42
CA GLY A 339 5.62 -14.20 -13.74
C GLY A 339 5.67 -12.68 -13.84
N ARG A 340 5.37 -12.12 -15.02
CA ARG A 340 5.37 -10.66 -15.26
C ARG A 340 4.05 -10.04 -14.77
N PRO A 341 4.08 -9.03 -13.88
CA PRO A 341 2.87 -8.34 -13.45
C PRO A 341 2.15 -7.67 -14.62
N GLY A 342 0.87 -7.99 -14.80
CA GLY A 342 -0.02 -7.37 -15.80
C GLY A 342 -1.44 -7.18 -15.26
N LYS A 343 -2.30 -6.58 -16.08
CA LYS A 343 -3.74 -6.48 -15.76
C LYS A 343 -4.30 -7.91 -15.62
N GLY A 344 -4.80 -8.24 -14.43
CA GLY A 344 -5.40 -9.55 -14.13
C GLY A 344 -4.44 -10.60 -13.54
N THR A 345 -3.16 -10.29 -13.34
CA THR A 345 -2.24 -11.21 -12.65
C THR A 345 -2.53 -11.24 -11.15
N ALA A 346 -3.48 -12.06 -10.72
CA ALA A 346 -3.75 -12.29 -9.31
C ALA A 346 -2.58 -13.03 -8.65
N ALA A 347 -2.06 -12.51 -7.54
CA ALA A 347 -0.89 -13.08 -6.87
C ALA A 347 -1.09 -13.37 -5.37
N PHE A 348 -2.05 -12.71 -4.74
CA PHE A 348 -2.23 -12.75 -3.29
C PHE A 348 -3.38 -13.67 -2.85
N ARG A 349 -3.45 -14.85 -3.48
CA ARG A 349 -4.39 -15.94 -3.17
C ARG A 349 -3.65 -17.26 -3.01
N ARG A 350 -4.34 -18.28 -2.49
CA ARG A 350 -3.77 -19.63 -2.40
C ARG A 350 -3.46 -20.15 -3.80
N PRO A 351 -2.38 -20.93 -3.99
CA PRO A 351 -2.03 -21.49 -5.30
C PRO A 351 -3.13 -22.31 -5.95
N LYS A 352 -3.90 -23.06 -5.16
CA LYS A 352 -5.03 -23.84 -5.66
C LYS A 352 -6.22 -23.00 -6.13
N ASP A 353 -6.27 -21.72 -5.72
CA ASP A 353 -7.29 -20.74 -6.11
C ASP A 353 -6.76 -19.81 -7.22
N LEU A 354 -5.47 -19.89 -7.56
CA LEU A 354 -4.92 -19.32 -8.78
C LEU A 354 -5.24 -20.33 -9.89
N SER A 355 -6.12 -19.98 -10.82
CA SER A 355 -6.50 -20.88 -11.91
C SER A 355 -5.24 -21.37 -12.64
N SER A 356 -5.26 -22.63 -13.08
CA SER A 356 -4.24 -23.22 -13.95
C SER A 356 -4.10 -22.52 -15.32
N GLU A 357 -4.81 -21.40 -15.53
CA GLU A 357 -4.78 -20.58 -16.73
C GLU A 357 -4.00 -19.27 -16.56
N ALA A 358 -3.43 -19.02 -15.37
CA ALA A 358 -2.37 -18.00 -15.19
C ALA A 358 -0.97 -18.64 -15.30
N VAL A 359 -0.78 -19.52 -16.29
CA VAL A 359 0.46 -20.28 -16.55
C VAL A 359 1.29 -19.65 -17.65
#